data_AF-X0YV04-F1
#
_entry.id   AF-X0YV04-F1
#
_cell.length_a   1.000
_cell.length_b   1.000
_cell.length_c   1.000
_cell.angle_alpha   90.00
_cell.angle_beta   90.00
_cell.angle_gamma   90.00
#
_symmetry.space_group_name_H-M   'P 1'
#
loop_
_entity.id
_entity.type
_entity.pdbx_description
1 polymer ?
#
loop_
_entity_poly.entity_id
_entity_poly.type
_entity_poly.pdbx_seq_one_letter_code
_entity_poly.pdbx_strand_id
1 'polypeptide(L)'
;MVITDDQGRYVVPDLPKAKYKVWVRGYGLVDSAKVDGEPGKQLNLTAVAAPNEAEAAKYYPAIYWYSMLKIPDASQFGKKDGDIPDKVKQSDWLNLMKNNGCVGCHQLGQLSTRTFPPGLGEFSSHAEAWVRRTQAGQSGELMVNILAGQLSGAPIKYFADWTERVAKGELPKTKPTRPQGVERNVVVTTWDWGDPKKYLHDLIASDRRDPTVNAYGPLFGQPEYSTDVLPIL
;
A
#
# COMPACT_ATOMS: atom_id res chain seq x y z
N MET A 1 -16.42 -2.54 0.40
CA MET A 1 -16.88 -1.71 1.53
C MET A 1 -18.34 -1.37 1.29
N VAL A 2 -19.15 -1.14 2.31
CA VAL A 2 -20.62 -1.04 2.17
C VAL A 2 -21.18 0.03 3.12
N ILE A 3 -22.28 0.69 2.76
CA ILE A 3 -23.08 1.55 3.66
C ILE A 3 -24.46 0.92 3.84
N THR A 4 -25.19 1.39 4.84
CA THR A 4 -26.60 1.05 5.04
C THR A 4 -27.53 2.12 4.45
N ASP A 5 -28.70 1.72 3.96
CA ASP A 5 -29.80 2.64 3.68
C ASP A 5 -30.51 3.09 4.98
N ASP A 6 -31.57 3.90 4.84
CA ASP A 6 -32.39 4.42 5.95
C ASP A 6 -33.08 3.31 6.76
N GLN A 7 -33.13 2.08 6.25
CA GLN A 7 -33.70 0.91 6.92
C GLN A 7 -32.61 0.00 7.51
N GLY A 8 -31.34 0.41 7.48
CA GLY A 8 -30.22 -0.37 7.99
C GLY A 8 -29.77 -1.52 7.08
N ARG A 9 -30.22 -1.57 5.82
CA ARG A 9 -29.83 -2.62 4.87
C ARG A 9 -28.55 -2.25 4.16
N TYR A 10 -27.57 -3.16 4.10
CA TYR A 10 -26.34 -2.93 3.34
C TYR A 10 -26.64 -2.80 1.85
N VAL A 11 -26.19 -1.72 1.22
CA VAL A 11 -26.44 -1.42 -0.20
C VAL A 11 -25.20 -1.70 -1.03
N VAL A 12 -25.22 -2.81 -1.77
CA VAL A 12 -24.21 -3.17 -2.78
C VAL A 12 -24.95 -3.83 -3.96
N PRO A 13 -25.54 -3.03 -4.86
CA PRO A 13 -26.43 -3.57 -5.90
C PRO A 13 -25.72 -4.53 -6.87
N ASP A 14 -24.42 -4.33 -7.10
CA ASP A 14 -23.63 -5.13 -8.04
C ASP A 14 -23.00 -6.36 -7.39
N LEU A 15 -23.39 -6.72 -6.16
CA LEU A 15 -22.83 -7.88 -5.46
C LEU A 15 -23.48 -9.19 -5.97
N PRO A 16 -22.69 -10.15 -6.49
CA PRO A 16 -23.23 -11.43 -6.95
C PRO A 16 -24.01 -12.19 -5.86
N LYS A 17 -24.85 -13.13 -6.28
CA LYS A 17 -25.51 -14.03 -5.33
C LYS A 17 -24.50 -15.06 -4.80
N ALA A 18 -23.95 -14.82 -3.62
CA ALA A 18 -23.06 -15.73 -2.91
C ALA A 18 -23.18 -15.58 -1.39
N LYS A 19 -22.48 -16.46 -0.65
CA LYS A 19 -22.25 -16.32 0.79
C LYS A 19 -21.00 -15.49 1.02
N TYR A 20 -21.12 -14.48 1.87
CA TYR A 20 -20.05 -13.53 2.19
C TYR A 20 -19.69 -13.58 3.67
N LYS A 21 -18.43 -13.26 3.98
CA LYS A 21 -18.01 -12.87 5.32
C LYS A 21 -18.02 -11.36 5.41
N VAL A 22 -18.75 -10.81 6.38
CA VAL A 22 -18.88 -9.37 6.60
C VAL A 22 -18.36 -9.02 8.00
N TRP A 23 -17.60 -7.94 8.12
CA TRP A 23 -17.05 -7.45 9.39
C TRP A 23 -16.83 -5.93 9.33
N VAL A 24 -16.64 -5.32 10.50
CA VAL A 24 -16.32 -3.90 10.64
C VAL A 24 -14.80 -3.73 10.74
N ARG A 25 -14.27 -2.76 10.01
CA ARG A 25 -12.88 -2.30 10.06
C ARG A 25 -12.87 -0.78 10.00
N GLY A 26 -11.96 -0.14 10.72
CA GLY A 26 -11.77 1.31 10.62
C GLY A 26 -10.62 1.84 11.47
N TYR A 27 -10.29 3.11 11.31
CA TYR A 27 -9.25 3.75 12.12
C TYR A 27 -9.65 3.80 13.59
N GLY A 28 -8.70 3.45 14.47
CA GLY A 28 -8.93 3.31 15.91
C GLY A 28 -9.67 2.01 16.31
N LEU A 29 -9.94 1.12 15.35
CA LEU A 29 -10.62 -0.16 15.56
C LEU A 29 -9.68 -1.33 15.23
N VAL A 30 -10.09 -2.53 15.61
CA VAL A 30 -9.63 -3.79 15.03
C VAL A 30 -10.77 -4.44 14.23
N ASP A 31 -10.45 -5.43 13.39
CA ASP A 31 -11.47 -6.23 12.74
C ASP A 31 -12.45 -6.81 13.77
N SER A 32 -13.75 -6.59 13.56
CA SER A 32 -14.79 -7.28 14.33
C SER A 32 -14.82 -8.77 14.00
N ALA A 33 -15.59 -9.53 14.79
CA ALA A 33 -15.95 -10.89 14.41
C ALA A 33 -16.57 -10.91 13.00
N LYS A 34 -16.15 -11.88 12.18
CA LYS A 34 -16.68 -12.10 10.82
C LYS A 34 -18.00 -12.84 10.91
N VAL A 35 -19.03 -12.32 10.26
CA VAL A 35 -20.39 -12.88 10.25
C VAL A 35 -20.76 -13.32 8.84
N ASP A 36 -21.50 -14.42 8.72
CA ASP A 36 -22.05 -14.88 7.44
C ASP A 36 -23.24 -14.01 6.97
N GLY A 37 -23.12 -13.50 5.75
CA GLY A 37 -24.10 -12.67 5.07
C GLY A 37 -24.40 -13.13 3.65
N GLU A 38 -25.56 -12.74 3.15
CA GLU A 38 -25.98 -12.90 1.75
C GLU A 38 -26.81 -11.67 1.33
N PRO A 39 -26.88 -11.32 0.04
CA PRO A 39 -27.67 -10.18 -0.42
C PRO A 39 -29.12 -10.25 0.09
N GLY A 40 -29.61 -9.13 0.66
CA GLY A 40 -30.95 -9.03 1.24
C GLY A 40 -31.05 -9.37 2.74
N LYS A 41 -30.03 -9.99 3.34
CA LYS A 41 -29.98 -10.27 4.78
C LYS A 41 -29.56 -9.03 5.59
N GLN A 42 -30.33 -8.66 6.60
CA GLN A 42 -29.92 -7.64 7.58
C GLN A 42 -28.85 -8.21 8.53
N LEU A 43 -27.77 -7.45 8.77
CA LEU A 43 -26.72 -7.81 9.73
C LEU A 43 -26.47 -6.65 10.69
N ASN A 44 -26.53 -6.93 11.98
CA ASN A 44 -26.13 -5.98 13.03
C ASN A 44 -24.68 -6.27 13.41
N LEU A 45 -23.73 -5.48 12.90
CA LEU A 45 -22.30 -5.66 13.15
C LEU A 45 -21.81 -4.72 14.24
N THR A 46 -21.08 -5.26 15.21
CA THR A 46 -20.51 -4.48 16.31
C THR A 46 -19.06 -4.11 16.00
N ALA A 47 -18.75 -2.81 16.01
CA ALA A 47 -17.38 -2.30 15.92
C ALA A 47 -16.58 -2.65 17.18
N VAL A 48 -15.29 -3.00 17.02
CA VAL A 48 -14.41 -3.35 18.14
C VAL A 48 -13.29 -2.32 18.24
N ALA A 49 -13.22 -1.60 19.37
CA ALA A 49 -12.14 -0.66 19.62
C ALA A 49 -10.79 -1.38 19.66
N ALA A 50 -9.75 -0.75 19.10
CA ALA A 50 -8.41 -1.30 19.23
C ALA A 50 -7.97 -1.29 20.70
N PRO A 51 -7.36 -2.38 21.22
CA PRO A 51 -7.00 -2.48 22.62
C PRO A 51 -5.86 -1.53 23.02
N ASN A 52 -5.09 -1.04 22.05
CA ASN A 52 -4.04 -0.04 22.24
C ASN A 52 -3.70 0.66 20.90
N GLU A 53 -2.84 1.66 20.96
CA GLU A 53 -2.43 2.44 19.78
C GLU A 53 -1.68 1.63 18.73
N ALA A 54 -0.88 0.64 19.15
CA ALA A 54 -0.12 -0.21 18.23
C ALA A 54 -1.06 -1.09 17.39
N GLU A 55 -2.10 -1.68 18.00
CA GLU A 55 -3.13 -2.43 17.28
C GLU A 55 -3.95 -1.54 16.35
N ALA A 56 -4.29 -0.31 16.77
CA ALA A 56 -4.97 0.66 15.90
C ALA A 56 -4.11 1.02 14.67
N ALA A 57 -2.81 1.24 14.87
CA ALA A 57 -1.90 1.71 13.83
C ALA A 57 -1.71 0.69 12.69
N LYS A 58 -1.95 -0.60 12.94
CA LYS A 58 -1.90 -1.64 11.90
C LYS A 58 -2.86 -1.36 10.74
N TYR A 59 -3.96 -0.65 11.01
CA TYR A 59 -5.00 -0.28 10.03
C TYR A 59 -4.80 1.11 9.43
N TYR A 60 -3.75 1.85 9.82
CA TYR A 60 -3.50 3.17 9.24
C TYR A 60 -3.04 3.05 7.79
N PRO A 61 -3.36 4.04 6.93
CA PRO A 61 -2.89 4.05 5.56
C PRO A 61 -1.37 4.02 5.49
N ALA A 62 -0.83 3.43 4.42
CA ALA A 62 0.61 3.27 4.23
C ALA A 62 1.38 4.60 4.37
N ILE A 63 0.81 5.71 3.86
CA ILE A 63 1.45 7.02 3.92
C ILE A 63 1.73 7.51 5.35
N TYR A 64 0.93 7.14 6.34
CA TYR A 64 1.19 7.51 7.75
C TYR A 64 2.47 6.88 8.26
N TRP A 65 2.69 5.61 7.91
CA TRP A 65 3.94 4.90 8.19
C TRP A 65 5.11 5.44 7.38
N TYR A 66 4.90 5.70 6.08
CA TYR A 66 5.96 6.19 5.21
C TYR A 66 6.43 7.60 5.57
N SER A 67 5.52 8.44 6.09
CA SER A 67 5.86 9.78 6.59
C SER A 67 6.86 9.79 7.76
N MET A 68 7.09 8.64 8.41
CA MET A 68 8.10 8.49 9.46
C MET A 68 9.51 8.31 8.90
N LEU A 69 9.67 8.05 7.59
CA LEU A 69 10.98 7.98 6.95
C LEU A 69 11.65 9.35 7.04
N LYS A 70 12.87 9.38 7.59
CA LYS A 70 13.66 10.62 7.65
C LYS A 70 14.11 11.01 6.26
N ILE A 71 14.01 12.30 5.95
CA ILE A 71 14.57 12.90 4.74
C ILE A 71 15.97 13.43 5.12
N PRO A 72 17.00 13.25 4.27
CA PRO A 72 18.30 13.86 4.52
C PRO A 72 18.17 15.37 4.70
N ASP A 73 18.92 15.94 5.64
CA ASP A 73 18.96 17.39 5.85
C ASP A 73 19.49 18.11 4.61
N ALA A 74 19.04 19.36 4.41
CA ALA A 74 19.47 20.19 3.28
C ALA A 74 21.01 20.32 3.21
N SER A 75 21.70 20.28 4.35
CA SER A 75 23.17 20.34 4.44
C SER A 75 23.90 19.10 3.94
N GLN A 76 23.19 18.01 3.61
CA GLN A 76 23.78 16.78 3.09
C GLN A 76 23.90 16.77 1.55
N PHE A 77 23.28 17.73 0.85
CA PHE A 77 23.29 17.83 -0.61
C PHE A 77 24.37 18.80 -1.11
N GLY A 78 24.84 18.62 -2.35
CA GLY A 78 25.80 19.52 -3.00
C GLY A 78 27.26 19.39 -2.52
N LYS A 79 27.57 18.35 -1.72
CA LYS A 79 28.92 18.08 -1.21
C LYS A 79 29.64 17.11 -2.15
N LYS A 80 30.86 17.47 -2.58
CA LYS A 80 31.71 16.58 -3.40
C LYS A 80 32.08 15.28 -2.69
N ASP A 81 32.32 15.36 -1.38
CA ASP A 81 32.72 14.22 -0.55
C ASP A 81 31.57 13.74 0.37
N GLY A 82 30.32 13.98 -0.03
CA GLY A 82 29.14 13.54 0.73
C GLY A 82 28.63 12.16 0.31
N ASP A 83 27.82 11.53 1.17
CA ASP A 83 27.16 10.24 0.86
C ASP A 83 26.18 10.34 -0.33
N ILE A 84 25.59 11.53 -0.54
CA ILE A 84 24.65 11.81 -1.62
C ILE A 84 25.45 12.45 -2.77
N PRO A 85 25.29 11.99 -4.03
CA PRO A 85 26.01 12.56 -5.16
C PRO A 85 25.86 14.08 -5.24
N ASP A 86 26.96 14.78 -5.52
CA ASP A 86 27.05 16.24 -5.49
C ASP A 86 26.03 16.95 -6.40
N LYS A 87 25.67 16.34 -7.52
CA LYS A 87 24.69 16.85 -8.48
C LYS A 87 23.22 16.60 -8.08
N VAL A 88 22.97 15.70 -7.13
CA VAL A 88 21.61 15.40 -6.66
C VAL A 88 21.15 16.49 -5.71
N LYS A 89 20.03 17.14 -6.04
CA LYS A 89 19.37 18.11 -5.15
C LYS A 89 18.37 17.38 -4.26
N GLN A 90 17.99 18.02 -3.16
CA GLN A 90 16.95 17.48 -2.28
C GLN A 90 15.61 17.27 -3.01
N SER A 91 15.29 18.10 -4.01
CA SER A 91 14.13 17.89 -4.88
C SER A 91 14.21 16.60 -5.69
N ASP A 92 15.40 16.26 -6.20
CA ASP A 92 15.62 15.07 -7.03
C ASP A 92 15.53 13.81 -6.17
N TRP A 93 16.11 13.87 -4.96
CA TRP A 93 15.91 12.85 -3.93
C TRP A 93 14.42 12.63 -3.63
N LEU A 94 13.69 13.70 -3.31
CA LEU A 94 12.26 13.61 -3.00
C LEU A 94 11.44 13.06 -4.19
N ASN A 95 11.83 13.40 -5.41
CA ASN A 95 11.21 12.89 -6.62
C ASN A 95 11.38 11.37 -6.76
N LEU A 96 12.61 10.87 -6.57
CA LEU A 96 12.94 9.43 -6.65
C LEU A 96 12.35 8.62 -5.48
N MET A 97 12.33 9.19 -4.28
CA MET A 97 11.73 8.53 -3.11
C MET A 97 10.20 8.56 -3.13
N LYS A 98 9.58 9.40 -3.96
CA LYS A 98 8.13 9.49 -4.12
C LYS A 98 7.73 8.98 -5.51
N ASN A 99 7.23 9.86 -6.35
CA ASN A 99 6.40 9.51 -7.49
C ASN A 99 7.16 8.85 -8.65
N ASN A 100 8.45 9.18 -8.83
CA ASN A 100 9.22 8.76 -10.01
C ASN A 100 10.29 7.70 -9.70
N GLY A 101 10.18 7.04 -8.55
CA GLY A 101 11.03 5.90 -8.20
C GLY A 101 10.26 4.91 -7.35
N CYS A 102 10.45 4.95 -6.02
CA CYS A 102 9.90 3.91 -5.15
C CYS A 102 8.36 3.87 -5.13
N VAL A 103 7.69 4.99 -4.83
CA VAL A 103 6.22 5.03 -4.68
C VAL A 103 5.51 4.96 -6.04
N GLY A 104 6.21 5.29 -7.13
CA GLY A 104 5.69 5.17 -8.49
C GLY A 104 5.31 3.73 -8.87
N CYS A 105 6.08 2.74 -8.41
CA CYS A 105 5.80 1.33 -8.69
C CYS A 105 4.87 0.69 -7.66
N HIS A 106 5.07 0.98 -6.38
CA HIS A 106 4.24 0.42 -5.31
C HIS A 106 4.21 1.34 -4.09
N GLN A 107 3.12 1.30 -3.33
CA GLN A 107 3.05 2.06 -2.10
C GLN A 107 4.14 1.63 -1.09
N LEU A 108 4.71 2.60 -0.39
CA LEU A 108 5.55 2.38 0.78
C LEU A 108 4.78 2.69 2.06
N GLY A 109 5.07 1.91 3.10
CA GLY A 109 4.47 2.04 4.43
C GLY A 109 3.36 1.03 4.72
N GLN A 110 2.93 0.22 3.75
CA GLN A 110 2.13 -0.97 4.03
C GLN A 110 2.96 -2.01 4.77
N LEU A 111 2.31 -2.95 5.48
CA LEU A 111 2.98 -3.91 6.36
C LEU A 111 4.19 -4.57 5.71
N SER A 112 4.02 -5.12 4.50
CA SER A 112 5.11 -5.82 3.81
C SER A 112 6.29 -4.93 3.42
N THR A 113 6.11 -3.62 3.31
CA THR A 113 7.16 -2.65 2.91
C THR A 113 7.78 -1.89 4.08
N ARG A 114 7.07 -1.79 5.21
CA ARG A 114 7.60 -1.21 6.45
C ARG A 114 8.28 -2.23 7.35
N THR A 115 8.10 -3.52 7.08
CA THR A 115 8.79 -4.65 7.73
C THR A 115 9.47 -5.54 6.69
N PHE A 116 10.31 -6.48 7.12
CA PHE A 116 10.84 -7.51 6.22
C PHE A 116 9.89 -8.72 6.14
N PRO A 117 9.70 -9.30 4.94
CA PRO A 117 8.88 -10.49 4.79
C PRO A 117 9.57 -11.72 5.40
N PRO A 118 8.82 -12.69 5.92
CA PRO A 118 9.36 -13.99 6.29
C PRO A 118 10.10 -14.64 5.10
N GLY A 119 11.23 -15.28 5.35
CA GLY A 119 12.01 -15.97 4.33
C GLY A 119 12.97 -15.09 3.50
N LEU A 120 13.12 -13.80 3.82
CA LEU A 120 14.14 -12.95 3.18
C LEU A 120 15.57 -13.42 3.47
N GLY A 121 15.79 -14.03 4.64
CA GLY A 121 17.10 -14.44 5.16
C GLY A 121 17.37 -13.82 6.53
N GLU A 122 18.49 -14.20 7.13
CA GLU A 122 19.02 -13.58 8.35
C GLU A 122 20.15 -12.62 7.99
N PHE A 123 20.16 -11.45 8.62
CA PHE A 123 21.13 -10.38 8.33
C PHE A 123 21.62 -9.77 9.63
N SER A 124 22.86 -9.27 9.62
CA SER A 124 23.45 -8.65 10.80
C SER A 124 22.88 -7.25 11.08
N SER A 125 22.31 -6.62 10.05
CA SER A 125 21.71 -5.28 10.15
C SER A 125 20.50 -5.11 9.24
N HIS A 126 19.65 -4.12 9.57
CA HIS A 126 18.55 -3.70 8.70
C HIS A 126 19.04 -3.15 7.35
N ALA A 127 20.25 -2.58 7.30
CA ALA A 127 20.83 -2.08 6.06
C ALA A 127 21.15 -3.23 5.08
N GLU A 128 21.76 -4.31 5.57
CA GLU A 128 22.01 -5.52 4.77
C GLU A 128 20.70 -6.16 4.28
N ALA A 129 19.70 -6.23 5.16
CA ALA A 129 18.38 -6.74 4.79
C ALA A 129 17.73 -5.89 3.68
N TRP A 130 17.86 -4.55 3.73
CA TRP A 130 17.38 -3.65 2.67
C TRP A 130 18.12 -3.86 1.34
N VAL A 131 19.45 -4.00 1.36
CA VAL A 131 20.25 -4.30 0.16
C VAL A 131 19.77 -5.61 -0.47
N ARG A 132 19.66 -6.68 0.32
CA ARG A 132 19.22 -7.99 -0.19
C ARG A 132 17.78 -7.95 -0.72
N ARG A 133 16.91 -7.19 -0.04
CA ARG A 133 15.52 -6.97 -0.45
C ARG A 133 15.42 -6.31 -1.82
N THR A 134 16.16 -5.23 -2.04
CA THR A 134 16.06 -4.45 -3.28
C THR A 134 16.70 -5.15 -4.47
N GLN A 135 17.53 -6.16 -4.24
CA GLN A 135 18.07 -7.04 -5.27
C GLN A 135 17.12 -8.20 -5.64
N ALA A 136 16.03 -8.40 -4.90
CA ALA A 136 15.13 -9.53 -5.10
C ALA A 136 14.07 -9.25 -6.17
N GLY A 137 13.69 -10.31 -6.89
CA GLY A 137 12.56 -10.28 -7.83
C GLY A 137 12.89 -9.63 -9.18
N GLN A 138 11.89 -9.58 -10.05
CA GLN A 138 12.05 -9.18 -11.45
C GLN A 138 12.44 -7.70 -11.59
N SER A 139 11.96 -6.83 -10.69
CA SER A 139 12.29 -5.40 -10.66
C SER A 139 13.56 -5.08 -9.85
N GLY A 140 14.36 -6.09 -9.47
CA GLY A 140 15.54 -5.91 -8.63
C GLY A 140 16.59 -4.98 -9.24
N GLU A 141 16.87 -5.14 -10.54
CA GLU A 141 17.81 -4.27 -11.26
C GLU A 141 17.37 -2.79 -11.24
N LEU A 142 16.08 -2.53 -11.47
CA LEU A 142 15.50 -1.18 -11.42
C LEU A 142 15.64 -0.57 -10.02
N MET A 143 15.28 -1.32 -8.98
CA MET A 143 15.39 -0.87 -7.59
C MET A 143 16.85 -0.57 -7.22
N VAL A 144 17.79 -1.44 -7.61
CA VAL A 144 19.22 -1.23 -7.38
C VAL A 144 19.74 -0.01 -8.13
N ASN A 145 19.30 0.23 -9.37
CA ASN A 145 19.70 1.43 -10.13
C ASN A 145 19.26 2.72 -9.42
N ILE A 146 18.00 2.79 -8.95
CA ILE A 146 17.51 3.96 -8.22
C ILE A 146 18.34 4.19 -6.93
N LEU A 147 18.52 3.15 -6.12
CA LEU A 147 19.17 3.31 -4.82
C LEU A 147 20.68 3.46 -4.92
N ALA A 148 21.36 2.54 -5.62
CA ALA A 148 22.82 2.50 -5.71
C ALA A 148 23.36 3.32 -6.89
N GLY A 149 22.68 3.30 -8.04
CA GLY A 149 23.13 4.01 -9.24
C GLY A 149 22.89 5.52 -9.17
N GLN A 150 21.66 5.95 -8.88
CA GLN A 150 21.28 7.36 -8.89
C GLN A 150 21.55 8.06 -7.56
N LEU A 151 21.42 7.34 -6.45
CA LEU A 151 21.51 7.88 -5.09
C LEU A 151 22.71 7.34 -4.29
N SER A 152 23.64 6.63 -4.93
CA SER A 152 24.90 6.13 -4.34
C SER A 152 24.72 5.30 -3.05
N GLY A 153 23.59 4.61 -2.92
CA GLY A 153 23.25 3.80 -1.75
C GLY A 153 22.82 4.61 -0.52
N ALA A 154 22.89 5.94 -0.56
CA ALA A 154 22.55 6.80 0.56
C ALA A 154 21.15 6.55 1.16
N PRO A 155 20.09 6.17 0.41
CA PRO A 155 18.78 5.91 1.02
C PRO A 155 18.73 4.70 1.94
N ILE A 156 19.66 3.73 1.81
CA ILE A 156 19.63 2.46 2.54
C ILE A 156 19.65 2.70 4.05
N LYS A 157 20.47 3.64 4.54
CA LYS A 157 20.55 3.94 5.99
C LYS A 157 19.23 4.53 6.52
N TYR A 158 18.52 5.31 5.71
CA TYR A 158 17.24 5.91 6.11
C TYR A 158 16.12 4.86 6.14
N PHE A 159 16.09 3.97 5.15
CA PHE A 159 15.16 2.84 5.16
C PHE A 159 15.44 1.87 6.30
N ALA A 160 16.71 1.58 6.58
CA ALA A 160 17.12 0.74 7.69
C ALA A 160 16.68 1.33 9.05
N ASP A 161 16.99 2.60 9.30
CA ASP A 161 16.54 3.34 10.50
C ASP A 161 15.00 3.32 10.63
N TRP A 162 14.29 3.56 9.54
CA TRP A 162 12.82 3.55 9.54
C TRP A 162 12.25 2.18 9.89
N THR A 163 12.67 1.12 9.21
CA THR A 163 12.20 -0.25 9.50
C THR A 163 12.60 -0.70 10.90
N GLU A 164 13.80 -0.35 11.37
CA GLU A 164 14.27 -0.69 12.71
C GLU A 164 13.45 0.02 13.79
N ARG A 165 13.13 1.31 13.62
CA ARG A 165 12.28 2.03 14.56
C ARG A 165 10.87 1.45 14.60
N VAL A 166 10.30 1.09 13.45
CA VAL A 166 9.00 0.39 13.36
C VAL A 166 9.07 -0.96 14.10
N ALA A 167 10.14 -1.73 13.94
CA ALA A 167 10.34 -3.00 14.65
C ALA A 167 10.47 -2.81 16.18
N LYS A 168 11.04 -1.69 16.63
CA LYS A 168 11.12 -1.29 18.05
C LYS A 168 9.81 -0.71 18.59
N GLY A 169 8.76 -0.63 17.78
CA GLY A 169 7.42 -0.19 18.19
C GLY A 169 7.14 1.30 18.01
N GLU A 170 7.96 2.04 17.26
CA GLU A 170 7.61 3.41 16.90
C GLU A 170 6.35 3.44 16.02
N LEU A 171 5.42 4.34 16.34
CA LEU A 171 4.13 4.49 15.64
C LEU A 171 4.06 5.84 14.91
N PRO A 172 3.21 5.97 13.87
CA PRO A 172 2.91 7.26 13.28
C PRO A 172 2.38 8.25 14.31
N LYS A 173 2.95 9.46 14.34
CA LYS A 173 2.56 10.51 15.30
C LYS A 173 1.14 11.03 15.08
N THR A 174 0.67 10.98 13.84
CA THR A 174 -0.67 11.44 13.46
C THR A 174 -1.60 10.25 13.36
N LYS A 175 -2.81 10.37 13.93
CA LYS A 175 -3.86 9.37 13.81
C LYS A 175 -4.81 9.76 12.67
N PRO A 176 -5.15 8.85 11.74
CA PRO A 176 -6.12 9.14 10.72
C PRO A 176 -7.51 9.36 11.32
N THR A 177 -8.17 10.43 10.89
CA THR A 177 -9.53 10.77 11.31
C THR A 177 -10.54 9.92 10.56
N ARG A 178 -11.60 9.49 11.25
CA ARG A 178 -12.73 8.83 10.57
C ARG A 178 -13.60 9.87 9.85
N PRO A 179 -14.16 9.54 8.68
CA PRO A 179 -15.29 10.23 8.05
C PRO A 179 -16.35 10.71 9.07
N GLN A 180 -16.73 11.99 9.05
CA GLN A 180 -17.73 12.61 9.94
C GLN A 180 -19.00 13.10 9.20
N GLY A 181 -18.87 13.50 7.94
CA GLY A 181 -19.95 14.09 7.13
C GLY A 181 -20.43 13.21 5.97
N VAL A 182 -20.65 13.84 4.81
CA VAL A 182 -21.14 13.22 3.57
C VAL A 182 -20.20 12.15 3.02
N GLU A 183 -18.92 12.22 3.38
CA GLU A 183 -17.91 11.22 3.03
C GLU A 183 -18.23 9.83 3.58
N ARG A 184 -19.11 9.71 4.59
CA ARG A 184 -19.61 8.43 5.10
C ARG A 184 -20.51 7.68 4.12
N ASN A 185 -20.97 8.35 3.07
CA ASN A 185 -21.85 7.78 2.05
C ASN A 185 -21.08 7.18 0.86
N VAL A 186 -19.75 7.23 0.87
CA VAL A 186 -18.93 6.66 -0.21
C VAL A 186 -18.80 5.15 -0.01
N VAL A 187 -19.30 4.39 -0.98
CA VAL A 187 -19.15 2.94 -1.08
C VAL A 187 -18.12 2.63 -2.13
N VAL A 188 -17.06 1.90 -1.74
CA VAL A 188 -16.06 1.38 -2.68
C VAL A 188 -16.13 -0.14 -2.69
N THR A 189 -16.40 -0.71 -3.85
CA THR A 189 -16.26 -2.15 -4.11
C THR A 189 -14.94 -2.37 -4.81
N THR A 190 -14.08 -3.17 -4.18
CA THR A 190 -12.77 -3.54 -4.73
C THR A 190 -12.77 -5.02 -5.04
N TRP A 191 -12.34 -5.36 -6.24
CA TRP A 191 -12.10 -6.74 -6.66
C TRP A 191 -10.59 -6.93 -6.77
N ASP A 192 -10.10 -8.05 -6.24
CA ASP A 192 -8.73 -8.49 -6.48
C ASP A 192 -8.72 -9.48 -7.65
N TRP A 193 -7.62 -9.53 -8.38
CA TRP A 193 -7.56 -10.18 -9.68
C TRP A 193 -6.23 -10.93 -9.85
N GLY A 194 -6.30 -12.21 -10.20
CA GLY A 194 -5.12 -13.08 -10.29
C GLY A 194 -4.89 -13.94 -9.05
N ASP A 195 -3.62 -14.29 -8.78
CA ASP A 195 -3.18 -15.11 -7.65
C ASP A 195 -2.34 -14.26 -6.67
N PRO A 196 -2.30 -14.60 -5.37
CA PRO A 196 -1.49 -13.90 -4.37
C PRO A 196 0.01 -13.73 -4.68
N LYS A 197 0.59 -14.48 -5.64
CA LYS A 197 1.99 -14.36 -6.07
C LYS A 197 2.15 -13.57 -7.37
N LYS A 198 1.06 -13.12 -7.98
CA LYS A 198 1.06 -12.33 -9.20
C LYS A 198 0.75 -10.86 -8.92
N TYR A 199 1.29 -10.02 -9.79
CA TYR A 199 1.11 -8.59 -9.77
C TYR A 199 0.36 -8.17 -11.04
N LEU A 200 -0.60 -7.27 -10.87
CA LEU A 200 -1.36 -6.63 -11.93
C LEU A 200 -1.06 -5.14 -11.90
N HIS A 201 -0.45 -4.60 -12.96
CA HIS A 201 -0.11 -3.18 -13.05
C HIS A 201 -1.25 -2.38 -13.70
N ASP A 202 -1.70 -2.87 -14.86
CA ASP A 202 -2.62 -2.14 -15.72
C ASP A 202 -3.91 -2.91 -15.94
N LEU A 203 -4.97 -2.17 -16.23
CA LEU A 203 -6.21 -2.69 -16.76
C LEU A 203 -6.82 -1.69 -17.74
N ILE A 204 -7.58 -2.21 -18.69
CA ILE A 204 -8.38 -1.41 -19.61
C ILE A 204 -9.84 -1.84 -19.53
N ALA A 205 -10.71 -0.86 -19.34
CA ALA A 205 -12.15 -1.05 -19.24
C ALA A 205 -12.88 -0.68 -20.53
N SER A 206 -12.35 0.23 -21.33
CA SER A 206 -12.93 0.71 -22.59
C SER A 206 -11.89 1.54 -23.34
N ASP A 207 -12.12 1.87 -24.61
CA ASP A 207 -11.28 2.83 -25.33
C ASP A 207 -11.47 4.23 -24.72
N ARG A 208 -10.39 4.93 -24.39
CA ARG A 208 -10.48 6.29 -23.83
C ARG A 208 -11.07 7.32 -24.82
N ARG A 209 -11.01 7.03 -26.12
CA ARG A 209 -11.55 7.88 -27.20
C ARG A 209 -13.03 7.60 -27.48
N ASP A 210 -13.50 6.39 -27.16
CA ASP A 210 -14.90 6.01 -27.17
C ASP A 210 -15.22 5.18 -25.92
N PRO A 211 -15.48 5.86 -24.78
CA PRO A 211 -15.69 5.18 -23.51
C PRO A 211 -16.89 4.23 -23.50
N THR A 212 -17.84 4.38 -24.44
CA THR A 212 -19.07 3.59 -24.48
C THR A 212 -18.93 2.25 -25.21
N VAL A 213 -17.85 2.05 -25.98
CA VAL A 213 -17.68 0.85 -26.83
C VAL A 213 -17.68 -0.47 -26.05
N ASN A 214 -17.28 -0.46 -24.78
CA ASN A 214 -17.25 -1.63 -23.90
C ASN A 214 -18.20 -1.48 -22.69
N ALA A 215 -19.33 -0.79 -22.85
CA ALA A 215 -20.33 -0.68 -21.80
C ALA A 215 -20.77 -2.07 -21.30
N TYR A 216 -20.62 -2.32 -19.99
CA TYR A 216 -20.90 -3.61 -19.35
C TYR A 216 -20.11 -4.81 -19.91
N GLY A 217 -19.06 -4.55 -20.69
CA GLY A 217 -18.19 -5.57 -21.26
C GLY A 217 -17.08 -6.00 -20.30
N PRO A 218 -16.27 -6.99 -20.73
CA PRO A 218 -15.19 -7.53 -19.92
C PRO A 218 -14.13 -6.48 -19.63
N LEU A 219 -13.54 -6.53 -18.43
CA LEU A 219 -12.32 -5.79 -18.13
C LEU A 219 -11.12 -6.68 -18.46
N PHE A 220 -10.06 -6.10 -19.02
CA PHE A 220 -8.84 -6.83 -19.34
C PHE A 220 -7.68 -6.31 -18.50
N GLY A 221 -7.02 -7.20 -17.76
CA GLY A 221 -5.83 -6.88 -16.98
C GLY A 221 -4.53 -7.25 -17.70
N GLN A 222 -3.50 -6.44 -17.52
CA GLN A 222 -2.13 -6.72 -17.93
C GLN A 222 -1.24 -6.95 -16.68
N PRO A 223 -0.82 -8.19 -16.42
CA PRO A 223 0.11 -8.52 -15.34
C PRO A 223 1.56 -8.26 -15.78
N GLU A 224 1.96 -6.99 -15.72
CA GLU A 224 3.33 -6.54 -16.00
C GLU A 224 4.35 -7.27 -15.12
N TYR A 225 5.43 -7.80 -15.71
CA TYR A 225 6.51 -8.49 -15.01
C TYR A 225 6.04 -9.59 -14.04
N SER A 226 4.96 -10.31 -14.38
CA SER A 226 4.38 -11.28 -13.45
C SER A 226 3.92 -12.60 -14.07
N THR A 227 3.13 -12.55 -15.15
CA THR A 227 2.65 -13.76 -15.83
C THR A 227 2.16 -13.46 -17.23
N ASP A 228 2.15 -14.48 -18.10
CA ASP A 228 1.58 -14.37 -19.46
C ASP A 228 0.06 -14.63 -19.51
N VAL A 229 -0.57 -14.88 -18.36
CA VAL A 229 -2.02 -15.11 -18.26
C VAL A 229 -2.70 -13.76 -18.11
N LEU A 230 -3.47 -13.33 -19.11
CA LEU A 230 -4.26 -12.10 -19.07
C LEU A 230 -5.59 -12.35 -18.33
N PRO A 231 -5.79 -11.81 -17.11
CA PRO A 231 -7.05 -11.96 -16.40
C PRO A 231 -8.16 -11.13 -17.04
N ILE A 232 -9.39 -11.68 -17.02
CA ILE A 232 -10.62 -11.07 -17.54
C ILE A 232 -11.69 -11.12 -16.44
N LEU A 233 -12.49 -10.06 -16.29
CA LEU A 233 -13.54 -9.86 -15.28
C LEU A 233 -14.83 -9.48 -15.99
#